data_AF-A0AB32TPC4-F1
#
_entry.id   AF-A0AB32TPC4-F1
#
_cell.length_a   1.000
_cell.length_b   1.000
_cell.length_c   1.000
_cell.angle_alpha   90.00
_cell.angle_beta   90.00
_cell.angle_gamma   90.00
#
_symmetry.space_group_name_H-M   'P 1'
#
loop_
_entity.id
_entity.type
_entity.pdbx_description
1 polymer ?
#
loop_
_entity_poly.entity_id
_entity_poly.type
_entity_poly.pdbx_seq_one_letter_code
_entity_poly.pdbx_strand_id
1 'polypeptide(L)'
;MEKAVMKAKKVQPNCFPHFTITSKPVTLEIKNVQPGDSGKYSCKTTTLIPPPSVEESSSLILRVAGLSLKPLNSTNDSCVHLLCSLDSDLANFTWSRGGQMLPHVSTFNADNSELQLCKPDWSGGDTITCHVNYSGTQTQKSITFSRSENANRGYQDFPAVFVSLLSIFILCISFIWILHYIL
;
A
#
# COMPACT_ATOMS: atom_id res chain seq x y z
N MET A 1 -62.01 10.63 -14.30
CA MET A 1 -61.15 9.43 -14.12
C MET A 1 -59.71 9.90 -14.18
N GLU A 2 -59.11 10.19 -13.04
CA GLU A 2 -57.77 10.78 -12.96
C GLU A 2 -56.74 9.68 -12.75
N LYS A 3 -55.87 9.44 -13.75
CA LYS A 3 -54.77 8.47 -13.68
C LYS A 3 -53.56 9.15 -13.04
N ALA A 4 -53.22 8.76 -11.82
CA ALA A 4 -51.93 9.09 -11.22
C ALA A 4 -50.85 8.16 -11.82
N VAL A 5 -49.95 8.72 -12.64
CA VAL A 5 -48.76 8.02 -13.12
C VAL A 5 -47.64 8.28 -12.12
N MET A 6 -47.27 7.27 -11.32
CA MET A 6 -46.10 7.35 -10.45
C MET A 6 -44.83 7.33 -11.31
N LYS A 7 -44.10 8.45 -11.34
CA LYS A 7 -42.76 8.52 -11.90
C LYS A 7 -41.78 7.88 -10.92
N ALA A 8 -41.29 6.68 -11.23
CA ALA A 8 -40.11 6.16 -10.58
C ALA A 8 -38.94 7.11 -10.87
N LYS A 9 -38.39 7.75 -9.83
CA LYS A 9 -37.17 8.55 -9.95
C LYS A 9 -36.07 7.59 -10.38
N LYS A 10 -35.59 7.74 -11.62
CA LYS A 10 -34.54 6.93 -12.22
C LYS A 10 -33.29 7.08 -11.34
N VAL A 11 -33.01 6.08 -10.50
CA VAL A 11 -31.72 5.97 -9.82
C VAL A 11 -30.68 5.83 -10.93
N GLN A 12 -29.70 6.73 -10.92
CA GLN A 12 -28.64 6.77 -11.92
C GLN A 12 -27.95 5.39 -11.94
N PRO A 13 -27.96 4.66 -13.06
CA PRO A 13 -27.73 3.21 -13.08
C PRO A 13 -26.28 2.79 -12.82
N ASN A 14 -25.38 3.71 -12.46
CA ASN A 14 -23.95 3.44 -12.44
C ASN A 14 -23.17 4.25 -11.39
N CYS A 15 -23.78 4.58 -10.24
CA CYS A 15 -23.04 5.25 -9.17
C CYS A 15 -22.05 4.34 -8.46
N PHE A 16 -22.24 3.01 -8.51
CA PHE A 16 -21.35 2.04 -7.88
C PHE A 16 -21.31 0.74 -8.68
N PRO A 17 -20.28 0.52 -9.51
CA PRO A 17 -20.24 -0.58 -10.49
C PRO A 17 -20.14 -1.98 -9.85
N HIS A 18 -19.80 -2.08 -8.56
CA HIS A 18 -19.65 -3.37 -7.87
C HIS A 18 -20.88 -3.82 -7.08
N PHE A 19 -21.94 -3.00 -7.00
CA PHE A 19 -23.21 -3.41 -6.40
C PHE A 19 -24.18 -3.90 -7.47
N THR A 20 -24.87 -5.00 -7.21
CA THR A 20 -25.93 -5.55 -8.06
C THR A 20 -27.17 -5.79 -7.23
N ILE A 21 -28.34 -5.36 -7.72
CA ILE A 21 -29.63 -5.61 -7.07
C ILE A 21 -30.46 -6.53 -7.96
N THR A 22 -30.88 -7.67 -7.43
CA THR A 22 -31.86 -8.57 -8.07
C THR A 22 -33.23 -8.39 -7.42
N SER A 23 -34.31 -8.70 -8.15
CA SER A 23 -35.67 -8.34 -7.75
C SER A 23 -36.55 -9.52 -7.30
N LYS A 24 -36.09 -10.78 -7.42
CA LYS A 24 -36.88 -11.98 -7.09
C LYS A 24 -35.98 -13.17 -6.66
N PRO A 25 -35.68 -13.36 -5.36
CA PRO A 25 -35.95 -12.46 -4.24
C PRO A 25 -35.15 -11.15 -4.34
N VAL A 26 -35.53 -10.13 -3.57
CA VAL A 26 -34.75 -8.88 -3.52
C VAL A 26 -33.41 -9.20 -2.85
N THR A 27 -32.31 -9.10 -3.60
CA THR A 27 -30.96 -9.38 -3.08
C THR A 27 -29.99 -8.30 -3.51
N LEU A 28 -29.18 -7.81 -2.56
CA LEU A 28 -28.05 -6.92 -2.79
C LEU A 28 -26.77 -7.75 -2.81
N GLU A 29 -26.10 -7.82 -3.95
CA GLU A 29 -24.79 -8.45 -4.12
C GLU A 29 -23.72 -7.36 -4.21
N ILE A 30 -22.61 -7.54 -3.47
CA ILE A 30 -21.44 -6.66 -3.49
C ILE A 30 -20.26 -7.48 -4.01
N LYS A 31 -19.75 -7.14 -5.19
CA LYS A 31 -18.59 -7.79 -5.79
C LYS A 31 -17.30 -7.10 -5.33
N ASN A 32 -16.21 -7.83 -5.22
CA ASN A 32 -14.89 -7.28 -4.85
C ASN A 32 -14.92 -6.40 -3.59
N VAL A 33 -15.58 -6.89 -2.53
CA VAL A 33 -15.82 -6.17 -1.26
C VAL A 33 -14.54 -5.48 -0.75
N GLN A 34 -14.65 -4.19 -0.44
CA GLN A 34 -13.58 -3.36 0.08
C GLN A 34 -13.88 -2.90 1.52
N PRO A 35 -12.86 -2.51 2.31
CA PRO A 35 -13.07 -1.96 3.64
C PRO A 35 -14.08 -0.79 3.68
N GLY A 36 -14.11 0.02 2.62
CA GLY A 36 -15.04 1.13 2.44
C GLY A 36 -16.51 0.74 2.23
N ASP A 37 -16.81 -0.54 1.95
CA ASP A 37 -18.18 -1.05 1.86
C ASP A 37 -18.79 -1.32 3.25
N SER A 38 -18.00 -1.22 4.32
CA SER A 38 -18.50 -1.35 5.69
C SER A 38 -19.57 -0.32 5.99
N GLY A 39 -20.66 -0.73 6.63
CA GLY A 39 -21.75 0.18 6.95
C GLY A 39 -23.06 -0.52 7.27
N LYS A 40 -24.10 0.28 7.50
CA LYS A 40 -25.47 -0.21 7.73
C LYS A 40 -26.20 -0.30 6.40
N TYR A 41 -26.63 -1.51 6.06
CA TYR A 41 -27.48 -1.79 4.91
C TYR A 41 -28.92 -1.98 5.39
N SER A 42 -29.87 -1.35 4.71
CA SER A 42 -31.28 -1.42 5.06
C SER A 42 -32.13 -1.78 3.85
N CYS A 43 -32.91 -2.85 3.97
CA CYS A 43 -33.97 -3.21 3.03
C CYS A 43 -35.29 -2.64 3.57
N LYS A 44 -36.03 -1.92 2.73
CA LYS A 44 -37.34 -1.38 3.06
C LYS A 44 -38.35 -1.86 2.02
N THR A 45 -39.45 -2.42 2.49
CA THR A 45 -40.55 -2.89 1.66
C THR A 45 -41.84 -2.20 2.08
N THR A 46 -42.60 -1.76 1.10
CA THR A 46 -43.91 -1.15 1.33
C THR A 46 -44.96 -2.03 0.66
N THR A 47 -45.85 -2.63 1.44
CA THR A 47 -47.02 -3.33 0.89
C THR A 47 -48.13 -2.31 0.69
N LEU A 48 -48.66 -2.24 -0.53
CA LEU A 48 -49.70 -1.27 -0.90
C LEU A 48 -51.11 -1.88 -0.87
N ILE A 49 -51.21 -3.21 -0.92
CA ILE A 49 -52.48 -3.94 -1.06
C ILE A 49 -52.47 -5.14 -0.11
N PRO A 50 -53.52 -5.32 0.71
CA PRO A 50 -54.66 -4.41 0.91
C PRO A 50 -54.28 -3.17 1.73
N PRO A 51 -54.98 -2.03 1.57
CA PRO A 51 -54.82 -0.88 2.47
C PRO A 51 -55.16 -1.25 3.92
N PRO A 52 -54.51 -0.64 4.92
CA PRO A 52 -53.53 0.45 4.84
C PRO A 52 -52.15 -0.02 4.35
N SER A 53 -51.34 0.89 3.82
CA SER A 53 -49.96 0.57 3.43
C SER A 53 -49.13 0.21 4.66
N VAL A 54 -48.43 -0.93 4.62
CA VAL A 54 -47.54 -1.36 5.71
C VAL A 54 -46.10 -1.25 5.24
N GLU A 55 -45.27 -0.58 6.04
CA GLU A 55 -43.83 -0.53 5.84
C GLU A 55 -43.14 -1.55 6.73
N GLU A 56 -42.32 -2.39 6.13
CA GLU A 56 -41.39 -3.27 6.83
C GLU A 56 -39.96 -2.89 6.47
N SER A 57 -39.06 -2.98 7.45
CA SER A 57 -37.65 -2.75 7.21
C SER A 57 -36.80 -3.74 7.99
N SER A 58 -35.72 -4.18 7.36
CA SER A 58 -34.69 -5.00 7.97
C SER A 58 -33.34 -4.36 7.72
N SER A 59 -32.43 -4.47 8.70
CA SER A 59 -31.09 -3.88 8.59
C SER A 59 -30.01 -4.85 9.00
N LEU A 60 -28.90 -4.79 8.27
CA LEU A 60 -27.68 -5.55 8.51
C LEU A 60 -26.52 -4.56 8.69
N ILE A 61 -25.59 -4.85 9.59
CA ILE A 61 -24.31 -4.14 9.70
C ILE A 61 -23.25 -5.00 9.03
N LEU A 62 -22.70 -4.53 7.91
CA LEU A 62 -21.55 -5.14 7.26
C LEU A 62 -20.27 -4.55 7.84
N ARG A 63 -19.37 -5.41 8.32
CA ARG A 63 -18.01 -5.03 8.72
C ARG A 63 -17.03 -5.75 7.80
N VAL A 64 -16.19 -5.00 7.13
CA VAL A 64 -15.15 -5.52 6.23
C VAL A 64 -13.80 -5.21 6.87
N ALA A 65 -13.07 -6.25 7.25
CA ALA A 65 -11.76 -6.09 7.86
C ALA A 65 -10.78 -5.41 6.89
N GLY A 66 -10.12 -4.36 7.36
CA GLY A 66 -9.15 -3.59 6.59
C GLY A 66 -7.72 -3.96 6.96
N LEU A 67 -6.96 -4.49 5.99
CA LEU A 67 -5.53 -4.76 6.20
C LEU A 67 -4.71 -3.47 6.09
N SER A 68 -3.99 -3.15 7.16
CA SER A 68 -3.05 -2.03 7.21
C SER A 68 -1.62 -2.52 7.31
N LEU A 69 -0.72 -1.85 6.60
CA LEU A 69 0.73 -2.06 6.65
C LEU A 69 1.37 -0.69 6.62
N LYS A 70 2.15 -0.35 7.64
CA LYS A 70 2.81 0.95 7.77
C LYS A 70 4.19 0.83 8.42
N PRO A 71 5.14 1.70 8.06
CA PRO A 71 6.37 1.84 8.80
C PRO A 71 6.09 2.51 10.15
N LEU A 72 6.80 2.05 11.18
CA LEU A 72 6.88 2.69 12.49
C LEU A 72 8.16 3.52 12.57
N ASN A 73 8.16 4.54 13.43
CA ASN A 73 9.35 5.34 13.70
C ASN A 73 10.42 4.44 14.32
N SER A 74 11.51 4.24 13.59
CA SER A 74 12.71 3.56 14.10
C SER A 74 13.67 4.62 14.63
N THR A 75 14.28 4.34 15.79
CA THR A 75 15.35 5.18 16.35
C THR A 75 16.66 5.02 15.59
N ASN A 76 16.76 4.03 14.71
CA ASN A 76 17.99 3.66 14.01
C ASN A 76 17.73 3.61 12.49
N ASP A 77 18.44 4.46 11.73
CA ASP A 77 18.34 4.55 10.27
C ASP A 77 18.78 3.25 9.54
N SER A 78 19.49 2.35 10.21
CA SER A 78 19.87 1.05 9.64
C SER A 78 18.79 -0.03 9.80
N CYS A 79 17.78 0.22 10.62
CA CYS A 79 16.69 -0.71 10.88
C CYS A 79 15.34 -0.11 10.49
N VAL A 80 14.50 -0.93 9.87
CA VAL A 80 13.11 -0.61 9.57
C VAL A 80 12.21 -1.40 10.50
N HIS A 81 11.20 -0.72 11.04
CA HIS A 81 10.19 -1.34 11.87
C HIS A 81 8.84 -1.21 11.16
N LEU A 82 8.15 -2.33 10.94
CA LEU A 82 6.89 -2.39 10.20
C LEU A 82 5.79 -2.92 11.13
N LEU A 83 4.61 -2.33 11.01
CA LEU A 83 3.39 -2.79 11.67
C LEU A 83 2.36 -3.20 10.63
N CYS A 84 1.92 -4.45 10.73
CA CYS A 84 0.79 -4.99 9.99
C CYS A 84 -0.37 -5.22 10.95
N SER A 85 -1.56 -4.70 10.66
CA SER A 85 -2.72 -4.81 11.54
C SER A 85 -3.99 -5.12 10.77
N LEU A 86 -4.84 -5.96 11.35
CA LEU A 86 -6.16 -6.30 10.83
C LEU A 86 -7.19 -6.04 11.94
N ASP A 87 -8.29 -5.39 11.60
CA ASP A 87 -9.42 -5.17 12.51
C ASP A 87 -10.28 -6.46 12.60
N SER A 88 -9.76 -7.48 13.29
CA SER A 88 -10.39 -8.80 13.47
C SER A 88 -9.82 -9.57 14.66
N ASP A 89 -10.67 -10.33 15.36
CA ASP A 89 -10.36 -10.98 16.65
C ASP A 89 -9.42 -12.21 16.56
N LEU A 90 -9.17 -12.75 15.36
CA LEU A 90 -8.26 -13.88 15.17
C LEU A 90 -7.63 -13.87 13.78
N ALA A 91 -6.39 -13.40 13.70
CA ALA A 91 -5.62 -13.33 12.48
C ALA A 91 -4.24 -14.00 12.63
N ASN A 92 -3.85 -14.81 11.64
CA ASN A 92 -2.50 -15.36 11.56
C ASN A 92 -1.69 -14.54 10.55
N PHE A 93 -0.62 -13.92 11.05
CA PHE A 93 0.25 -13.04 10.27
C PHE A 93 1.53 -13.79 9.86
N THR A 94 1.90 -13.66 8.59
CA THR A 94 3.18 -14.13 8.08
C THR A 94 3.83 -13.07 7.19
N TRP A 95 5.15 -13.09 7.11
CA TRP A 95 5.91 -12.09 6.37
C TRP A 95 6.72 -12.74 5.26
N SER A 96 6.84 -12.07 4.13
CA SER A 96 7.70 -12.51 3.03
C SER A 96 8.48 -11.34 2.44
N ARG A 97 9.68 -11.63 1.93
CA ARG A 97 10.54 -10.70 1.19
C ARG A 97 10.75 -11.22 -0.22
N GLY A 98 10.38 -10.44 -1.23
CA GLY A 98 10.53 -10.85 -2.63
C GLY A 98 9.89 -12.21 -2.95
N GLY A 99 8.81 -12.57 -2.25
CA GLY A 99 8.12 -13.87 -2.38
C GLY A 99 8.65 -15.00 -1.48
N GLN A 100 9.81 -14.83 -0.82
CA GLN A 100 10.33 -15.82 0.12
C GLN A 100 9.82 -15.54 1.54
N MET A 101 9.23 -16.55 2.19
CA MET A 101 8.77 -16.44 3.57
C MET A 101 9.93 -16.17 4.53
N LEU A 102 9.74 -15.22 5.44
CA LEU A 102 10.70 -14.87 6.47
C LEU A 102 10.46 -15.76 7.71
N PRO A 103 11.44 -16.56 8.13
CA PRO A 103 11.30 -17.40 9.31
C PRO A 103 11.36 -16.54 10.58
N HIS A 104 10.28 -16.51 11.34
CA HIS A 104 10.28 -16.24 12.78
C HIS A 104 10.87 -14.88 13.25
N VAL A 105 10.79 -13.81 12.45
CA VAL A 105 11.28 -12.46 12.83
C VAL A 105 10.13 -11.54 13.32
N SER A 106 8.95 -12.09 13.57
CA SER A 106 7.77 -11.30 13.90
C SER A 106 7.26 -11.56 15.31
N THR A 107 7.03 -10.51 16.08
CA THR A 107 6.11 -10.51 17.20
C THR A 107 4.69 -10.36 16.67
N PHE A 108 3.73 -11.07 17.25
CA PHE A 108 2.33 -10.94 16.90
C PHE A 108 1.47 -10.94 18.16
N ASN A 109 0.41 -10.14 18.12
CA ASN A 109 -0.74 -10.24 19.01
C ASN A 109 -1.94 -10.73 18.18
N ALA A 110 -3.13 -10.84 18.79
CA ALA A 110 -4.32 -11.34 18.09
C ALA A 110 -4.68 -10.51 16.82
N ASP A 111 -4.40 -9.20 16.85
CA ASP A 111 -4.91 -8.24 15.85
C ASP A 111 -3.80 -7.60 15.01
N ASN A 112 -2.53 -7.85 15.34
CA ASN A 112 -1.39 -7.24 14.66
C ASN A 112 -0.11 -8.07 14.70
N SER A 113 0.80 -7.77 13.79
CA SER A 113 2.16 -8.28 13.77
C SER A 113 3.16 -7.18 13.45
N GLU A 114 4.27 -7.20 14.17
CA GLU A 114 5.40 -6.30 13.97
C GLU A 114 6.57 -7.07 13.37
N LEU A 115 7.28 -6.43 12.45
CA LEU A 115 8.49 -6.96 11.81
C LEU A 115 9.59 -5.90 11.85
N GLN A 116 10.71 -6.25 12.48
CA GLN A 116 11.91 -5.42 12.47
C GLN A 116 12.98 -6.08 11.59
N LEU A 117 13.48 -5.34 10.61
CA LEU A 117 14.58 -5.76 9.75
C LEU A 117 15.71 -4.74 9.86
N CYS A 118 16.94 -5.20 10.08
CA CYS A 118 18.12 -4.36 10.10
C CYS A 118 19.03 -4.71 8.93
N LYS A 119 19.86 -3.77 8.46
CA LYS A 119 20.88 -4.12 7.46
C LYS A 119 21.82 -5.18 8.03
N PRO A 120 22.19 -6.23 7.27
CA PRO A 120 21.99 -6.42 5.83
C PRO A 120 20.72 -7.20 5.43
N ASP A 121 19.79 -7.48 6.34
CA ASP A 121 18.60 -8.32 6.09
C ASP A 121 17.60 -7.68 5.11
N TRP A 122 17.72 -6.36 4.88
CA TRP A 122 16.95 -5.63 3.88
C TRP A 122 17.84 -4.67 3.07
N SER A 123 17.40 -4.38 1.85
CA SER A 123 18.06 -3.47 0.92
C SER A 123 17.09 -2.51 0.22
N GLY A 124 17.64 -1.42 -0.34
CA GLY A 124 16.86 -0.45 -1.10
C GLY A 124 16.33 -1.05 -2.41
N GLY A 125 15.00 -1.14 -2.53
CA GLY A 125 14.30 -1.85 -3.60
C GLY A 125 13.66 -3.17 -3.15
N ASP A 126 13.92 -3.63 -1.92
CA ASP A 126 13.24 -4.80 -1.37
C ASP A 126 11.74 -4.53 -1.20
N THR A 127 10.94 -5.52 -1.55
CA THR A 127 9.50 -5.53 -1.29
C THR A 127 9.20 -6.48 -0.15
N ILE A 128 8.61 -5.94 0.92
CA ILE A 128 8.14 -6.70 2.07
C ILE A 128 6.63 -6.82 1.98
N THR A 129 6.13 -8.04 2.15
CA THR A 129 4.71 -8.36 2.11
C THR A 129 4.30 -8.96 3.44
N CYS A 130 3.26 -8.39 4.03
CA CYS A 130 2.53 -8.99 5.13
C CYS A 130 1.36 -9.78 4.56
N HIS A 131 1.25 -11.04 4.97
CA HIS A 131 0.19 -11.97 4.63
C HIS A 131 -0.64 -12.23 5.88
N VAL A 132 -1.96 -12.21 5.74
CA VAL A 132 -2.88 -12.43 6.84
C VAL A 132 -3.91 -13.48 6.46
N ASN A 133 -4.08 -14.46 7.32
CA ASN A 133 -5.14 -15.44 7.23
C ASN A 133 -6.11 -15.22 8.40
N TYR A 134 -7.35 -14.86 8.09
CA TYR A 134 -8.41 -14.60 9.07
C TYR A 134 -9.71 -15.25 8.60
N SER A 135 -10.41 -15.95 9.50
CA SER A 135 -11.70 -16.61 9.20
C SER A 135 -11.72 -17.45 7.91
N GLY A 136 -10.59 -18.08 7.55
CA GLY A 136 -10.45 -18.88 6.33
C GLY A 136 -10.20 -18.09 5.04
N THR A 137 -10.06 -16.78 5.12
CA THR A 137 -9.72 -15.89 3.99
C THR A 137 -8.26 -15.43 4.10
N GLN A 138 -7.54 -15.48 2.98
CA GLN A 138 -6.17 -14.98 2.88
C GLN A 138 -6.12 -13.63 2.17
N THR A 139 -5.43 -12.66 2.74
CA THR A 139 -5.19 -11.33 2.17
C THR A 139 -3.76 -10.87 2.41
N GLN A 140 -3.27 -9.91 1.65
CA GLN A 140 -1.89 -9.44 1.76
C GLN A 140 -1.74 -7.96 1.41
N LYS A 141 -0.71 -7.32 1.98
CA LYS A 141 -0.32 -5.94 1.66
C LYS A 141 1.20 -5.84 1.60
N SER A 142 1.69 -5.03 0.67
CA SER A 142 3.13 -4.89 0.42
C SER A 142 3.59 -3.45 0.56
N ILE A 143 4.85 -3.29 0.97
CA ILE A 143 5.57 -2.02 0.97
C ILE A 143 6.92 -2.23 0.28
N THR A 144 7.32 -1.26 -0.55
CA THR A 144 8.62 -1.27 -1.22
C THR A 144 9.48 -0.17 -0.63
N PHE A 145 10.70 -0.50 -0.22
CA PHE A 145 11.64 0.51 0.23
C PHE A 145 12.24 1.25 -0.96
N SER A 146 12.23 2.58 -0.92
CA SER A 146 12.93 3.38 -1.91
C SER A 146 14.42 3.08 -1.86
N ARG A 147 15.03 2.88 -3.02
CA ARG A 147 16.49 2.85 -3.14
C ARG A 147 17.00 4.25 -2.84
N SER A 148 17.87 4.41 -1.84
CA SER A 148 18.56 5.68 -1.66
C SER A 148 19.49 5.88 -2.86
N GLU A 149 19.26 6.91 -3.67
CA GLU A 149 20.15 7.28 -4.79
C GLU A 149 21.48 7.90 -4.32
N ASN A 150 21.73 7.96 -3.01
CA ASN A 150 22.84 8.72 -2.42
C ASN A 150 24.10 7.89 -2.12
N ALA A 151 24.44 6.90 -2.95
CA ALA A 151 25.74 6.22 -2.88
C ALA A 151 26.74 6.67 -3.98
N ASN A 152 26.35 7.52 -4.93
CA ASN A 152 27.20 7.94 -6.06
C ASN A 152 27.28 9.47 -6.25
N ARG A 153 27.19 10.25 -5.17
CA ARG A 153 27.49 11.71 -5.21
C ARG A 153 28.68 12.12 -4.35
N GLY A 154 29.48 11.15 -3.89
CA GLY A 154 30.70 11.35 -3.09
C GLY A 154 32.01 11.18 -3.85
N TYR A 155 31.97 10.90 -5.16
CA TYR A 155 33.13 11.02 -6.05
C TYR A 155 32.77 12.05 -7.12
N GLN A 156 32.64 13.31 -6.71
CA GLN A 156 32.63 14.39 -7.68
C GLN A 156 34.01 14.41 -8.31
N ASP A 157 34.02 14.13 -9.62
CA ASP A 157 35.01 14.54 -10.59
C ASP A 157 35.99 15.59 -10.05
N PHE A 158 37.18 15.15 -9.64
CA PHE A 158 38.34 16.02 -9.83
C PHE A 158 38.38 16.24 -11.34
N PRO A 159 38.16 17.47 -11.84
CA PRO A 159 38.03 17.68 -13.26
C PRO A 159 39.33 17.18 -13.91
N ALA A 160 39.24 16.27 -14.87
CA ALA A 160 40.40 15.80 -15.64
C ALA A 160 41.24 16.98 -16.19
N VAL A 161 40.61 18.15 -16.32
CA VAL A 161 41.22 19.46 -16.57
C VAL A 161 42.34 19.81 -15.57
N PHE A 162 42.18 19.58 -14.27
CA PHE A 162 43.22 19.89 -13.26
C PHE A 162 44.46 19.02 -13.42
N VAL A 163 44.29 17.72 -13.73
CA VAL A 163 45.42 16.80 -13.99
C VAL A 163 46.10 17.15 -15.32
N SER A 164 45.32 17.58 -16.32
CA SER A 164 45.82 18.06 -17.61
C SER A 164 46.62 19.36 -17.46
N LEU A 165 46.14 20.30 -16.65
CA LEU A 165 46.82 21.57 -16.42
C LEU A 165 48.11 21.41 -15.61
N LEU A 166 48.13 20.53 -14.60
CA LEU A 166 49.33 20.23 -13.83
C LEU A 166 50.42 19.56 -14.69
N SER A 167 50.04 18.64 -15.58
CA SER A 167 51.00 17.98 -16.48
C SER A 167 51.61 18.96 -17.50
N ILE A 168 50.81 19.87 -18.07
CA ILE A 168 51.31 20.93 -18.95
C ILE A 168 52.25 21.87 -18.18
N PHE A 169 51.90 22.26 -16.96
CA PHE A 169 52.72 23.16 -16.14
C PHE A 169 54.10 22.56 -15.82
N ILE A 170 54.15 21.27 -15.48
CA ILE A 170 55.41 20.55 -15.22
C ILE A 170 56.27 20.48 -16.48
N LEU A 171 55.67 20.21 -17.65
CA LEU A 171 56.39 20.19 -18.92
C LEU A 171 56.96 21.58 -19.27
N CYS A 172 56.19 22.65 -19.09
CA CYS A 172 56.67 24.02 -19.30
C CYS A 172 57.85 24.37 -18.39
N ILE A 173 57.79 24.03 -17.10
CA ILE A 173 58.91 24.27 -16.18
C ILE A 173 60.15 23.52 -16.65
N SER A 174 60.02 22.21 -16.97
CA SER A 174 61.16 21.42 -17.43
C SER A 174 61.81 22.00 -18.69
N PHE A 175 61.02 22.51 -19.64
CA PHE A 175 61.53 23.16 -20.84
C PHE A 175 62.29 24.45 -20.55
N ILE A 176 61.80 25.27 -19.62
CA ILE A 176 62.48 26.51 -19.22
C ILE A 176 63.83 26.21 -18.56
N TRP A 177 63.88 25.19 -17.68
CA TRP A 177 65.13 24.75 -17.06
C TRP A 177 66.14 24.20 -18.08
N ILE A 178 65.68 23.41 -19.06
CA ILE A 178 66.53 22.87 -20.12
C ILE A 178 67.08 24.00 -21.00
N LEU A 179 66.26 24.99 -21.36
CA LEU A 179 66.69 26.13 -22.19
C LEU A 179 67.73 27.01 -21.46
N HIS A 180 67.59 27.19 -20.15
CA HIS A 180 68.57 27.93 -19.33
C HIS A 180 69.90 27.19 -19.17
N TYR A 181 69.91 25.86 -19.29
CA TYR A 181 71.12 25.05 -19.18
C TYR A 181 71.89 24.92 -20.50
N ILE A 182 71.21 25.10 -21.63
CA ILE A 182 71.78 24.94 -22.99
C ILE A 182 72.28 26.28 -23.57
N LEU A 183 71.80 27.43 -23.07
CA LEU A 183 72.20 28.76 -23.53
C LEU A 183 73.31 29.38 -22.66
#